data_AF-A0A8K0CU10-F1
#
_entry.id   AF-A0A8K0CU10-F1
#
_cell.length_a   1.000
_cell.length_b   1.000
_cell.length_c   1.000
_cell.angle_alpha   90.00
_cell.angle_beta   90.00
_cell.angle_gamma   90.00
#
_symmetry.space_group_name_H-M   'P 1'
#
loop_
_entity.id
_entity.type
_entity.pdbx_description
1 polymer ?
#
loop_
_entity_poly.entity_id
_entity_poly.type
_entity_poly.pdbx_seq_one_letter_code
_entity_poly.pdbx_strand_id
1 'polypeptide(L)'
;MDSDAYIKLKKNPRENASWLSIITYFFTFNTLRKGYRYGIQKEDIYEIVTDFRSENAGNQLEKEWERRENKNKTMFLYSLFRMFWKQLVVLGITLSVVESASV
;
A
#
# COMPACT_ATOMS: atom_id res chain seq x y z
N MET A 1 -11.47 8.13 -27.65
CA MET A 1 -10.57 8.39 -26.52
C MET A 1 -11.26 9.46 -25.71
N ASP A 2 -12.24 9.04 -24.91
CA ASP A 2 -13.05 9.98 -24.16
C ASP A 2 -12.21 10.45 -22.98
N SER A 3 -11.94 11.75 -22.99
CA SER A 3 -11.34 12.50 -21.91
C SER A 3 -12.30 12.45 -20.72
N ASP A 4 -12.22 11.38 -19.92
CA ASP A 4 -12.71 11.38 -18.55
C ASP A 4 -12.09 12.62 -17.89
N ALA A 5 -12.92 13.65 -17.67
CA ALA A 5 -12.51 14.84 -16.95
C ALA A 5 -11.78 14.39 -15.68
N TYR A 6 -10.51 14.79 -15.53
CA TYR A 6 -9.67 14.39 -14.39
C TYR A 6 -10.39 14.77 -13.09
N ILE A 7 -11.14 13.82 -12.52
CA ILE A 7 -11.78 14.01 -11.21
C ILE A 7 -10.63 14.05 -10.22
N LYS A 8 -10.42 15.22 -9.63
CA LYS A 8 -9.40 15.39 -8.60
C LYS A 8 -9.84 14.60 -7.37
N LEU A 9 -9.28 13.40 -7.22
CA LEU A 9 -9.58 12.52 -6.10
C LEU A 9 -9.18 13.18 -4.78
N LYS A 10 -9.94 12.88 -3.73
CA LYS A 10 -9.64 13.38 -2.39
C LYS A 10 -8.40 12.65 -1.85
N LYS A 11 -7.54 13.38 -1.12
CA LYS A 11 -6.38 12.76 -0.44
C LYS A 11 -6.83 11.66 0.51
N ASN A 12 -6.06 10.58 0.55
CA ASN A 12 -6.37 9.43 1.39
C ASN A 12 -6.29 9.83 2.88
N PRO A 13 -7.33 9.57 3.69
CA PRO A 13 -7.32 9.88 5.12
C PRO A 13 -6.19 9.15 5.86
N ARG A 14 -5.66 8.07 5.29
CA ARG A 14 -4.48 7.36 5.81
C ARG A 14 -3.23 8.23 5.86
N GLU A 15 -3.05 9.18 4.95
CA GLU A 15 -1.84 10.04 4.93
C GLU A 15 -1.78 11.02 6.10
N ASN A 16 -2.93 11.37 6.69
CA ASN A 16 -3.02 12.30 7.83
C ASN A 16 -3.43 11.60 9.14
N ALA A 17 -3.55 10.26 9.13
CA ALA A 17 -4.00 9.51 10.29
C ALA A 17 -2.85 9.32 11.30
N SER A 18 -3.17 9.43 12.59
CA SER A 18 -2.24 9.05 13.66
C SER A 18 -1.93 7.54 13.62
N TRP A 19 -0.75 7.14 14.08
CA TRP A 19 -0.31 5.73 14.12
C TRP A 19 -1.34 4.80 14.81
N LEU A 20 -1.97 5.25 15.91
CA LEU A 20 -3.04 4.51 16.57
C LEU A 20 -4.27 4.31 15.67
N SER A 21 -4.63 5.33 14.88
CA SER A 21 -5.74 5.26 13.93
C SER A 21 -5.45 4.33 12.76
N ILE A 22 -4.18 4.22 12.35
CA ILE A 22 -3.72 3.29 11.31
C ILE A 22 -3.84 1.85 11.81
N ILE A 23 -3.35 1.55 13.02
CA ILE A 23 -3.38 0.19 13.60
C ILE A 23 -4.82 -0.29 13.82
N THR A 24 -5.68 0.59 14.32
CA THR A 24 -7.11 0.28 14.58
C THR A 24 -7.99 0.40 13.33
N TYR A 25 -7.42 0.73 12.16
CA TYR A 25 -8.14 1.02 10.92
C TYR A 25 -9.22 2.11 11.05
N PHE A 26 -9.18 2.92 12.10
CA PHE A 26 -10.24 3.88 12.42
C PHE A 26 -10.44 4.93 11.33
N PHE A 27 -9.38 5.26 10.56
CA PHE A 27 -9.48 6.18 9.41
C PHE A 27 -10.46 5.71 8.32
N THR A 28 -10.75 4.41 8.23
CA THR A 28 -11.69 3.83 7.26
C THR A 28 -13.15 3.97 7.68
N PHE A 29 -13.41 4.22 8.97
CA PHE A 29 -14.76 4.23 9.55
C PHE A 29 -15.68 5.25 8.85
N ASN A 30 -15.15 6.43 8.50
CA ASN A 30 -15.93 7.45 7.79
C ASN A 30 -16.40 6.98 6.41
N THR A 31 -15.53 6.28 5.67
CA THR A 31 -15.85 5.73 4.36
C THR A 31 -16.90 4.63 4.48
N LEU A 32 -16.73 3.71 5.45
CA LEU A 32 -17.69 2.63 5.69
C LEU A 32 -19.07 3.17 6.09
N ARG A 33 -19.11 4.18 6.98
CA ARG A 33 -20.36 4.83 7.40
C ARG A 33 -21.06 5.51 6.22
N LYS A 34 -20.32 6.17 5.34
CA LYS A 34 -20.88 6.83 4.15
C LYS A 34 -21.43 5.80 3.16
N GLY A 35 -20.64 4.77 2.86
CA GLY A 35 -21.06 3.66 2.00
C GLY A 35 -22.31 2.93 2.53
N TYR A 36 -22.39 2.71 3.85
CA TYR A 36 -23.57 2.07 4.48
C TYR A 36 -24.85 2.92 4.37
N ARG A 37 -24.75 4.25 4.48
CA ARG A 37 -25.93 5.13 4.48
C ARG A 37 -26.38 5.56 3.08
N TYR A 38 -25.45 5.77 2.16
CA TYR A 38 -25.71 6.49 0.90
C TYR A 38 -25.16 5.76 -0.35
N GLY A 39 -24.49 4.61 -0.18
CA GLY A 39 -23.71 3.97 -1.26
C GLY A 39 -22.37 4.67 -1.50
N ILE A 40 -21.49 4.01 -2.26
CA ILE A 40 -20.17 4.55 -2.63
C ILE A 40 -20.27 5.11 -4.05
N GLN A 41 -19.98 6.40 -4.23
CA GLN A 41 -19.91 7.05 -5.54
C GLN A 41 -18.45 7.23 -6.00
N LYS A 42 -18.23 7.54 -7.28
CA LYS A 42 -16.86 7.68 -7.84
C LYS A 42 -16.07 8.80 -7.17
N GLU A 43 -16.76 9.83 -6.71
CA GLU A 43 -16.22 11.02 -6.05
C GLU A 43 -15.75 10.72 -4.61
N ASP A 44 -16.24 9.61 -4.03
CA ASP A 44 -15.86 9.15 -2.69
C ASP A 44 -14.62 8.25 -2.68
N ILE A 45 -14.10 7.94 -3.86
CA ILE A 45 -12.86 7.20 -4.02
C ILE A 45 -11.69 8.13 -3.71
N TYR A 46 -10.78 7.67 -2.86
CA TYR A 46 -9.58 8.40 -2.49
C TYR A 46 -8.44 8.16 -3.48
N GLU A 47 -7.53 9.12 -3.55
CA GLU A 47 -6.26 8.95 -4.24
C GLU A 47 -5.43 7.82 -3.60
N ILE A 48 -4.58 7.20 -4.41
CA ILE A 48 -3.60 6.21 -3.95
C ILE A 48 -2.65 6.90 -2.97
N VAL A 49 -2.42 6.26 -1.82
CA VAL A 49 -1.44 6.70 -0.83
C VAL A 49 -0.07 6.81 -1.50
N THR A 50 0.65 7.90 -1.27
CA THR A 50 1.93 8.19 -1.93
C THR A 50 2.91 7.02 -1.89
N ASP A 51 3.02 6.32 -0.75
CA ASP A 51 3.93 5.19 -0.57
C ASP A 51 3.59 3.96 -1.43
N PHE A 52 2.32 3.79 -1.80
CA PHE A 52 1.80 2.64 -2.55
C PHE A 52 1.70 2.89 -4.06
N ARG A 53 2.20 4.03 -4.55
CA ARG A 53 2.25 4.29 -5.98
C ARG A 53 3.18 3.28 -6.65
N SER A 54 2.75 2.77 -7.80
CA SER A 54 3.54 1.84 -8.61
C SER A 54 4.89 2.42 -9.01
N GLU A 55 4.95 3.74 -9.24
CA GLU A 55 6.18 4.49 -9.49
C GLU A 55 7.24 4.28 -8.40
N ASN A 56 6.84 4.36 -7.11
CA ASN A 56 7.77 4.18 -6.00
C ASN A 56 8.31 2.75 -5.93
N ALA A 57 7.47 1.75 -6.24
CA ALA A 57 7.89 0.36 -6.32
C ALA A 57 8.80 0.10 -7.54
N GLY A 58 8.49 0.71 -8.68
CA GLY A 58 9.28 0.63 -9.91
C GLY A 58 10.67 1.24 -9.72
N ASN A 59 10.75 2.44 -9.17
CA ASN A 59 12.02 3.14 -8.90
C ASN A 59 12.92 2.36 -7.93
N GLN A 60 12.33 1.74 -6.89
CA GLN A 60 13.09 0.89 -5.95
C GLN A 60 13.60 -0.39 -6.63
N LEU A 61 12.78 -1.01 -7.47
CA LEU A 61 13.16 -2.20 -8.21
C LEU A 61 14.28 -1.90 -9.21
N GLU A 62 14.17 -0.82 -9.97
CA GLU A 62 15.19 -0.37 -10.93
C GLU A 62 16.52 -0.09 -10.24
N LYS A 63 16.50 0.64 -9.11
CA LYS A 63 17.70 0.90 -8.30
C LYS A 63 18.39 -0.37 -7.81
N GLU A 64 17.63 -1.38 -7.38
CA GLU A 64 18.18 -2.67 -6.96
C GLU A 64 18.64 -3.54 -8.13
N TRP A 65 18.05 -3.34 -9.32
CA TRP A 65 18.45 -3.99 -10.57
C TRP A 65 19.78 -3.46 -11.09
N GLU A 66 19.93 -2.14 -11.25
CA GLU A 66 21.17 -1.48 -11.68
C GLU A 66 22.36 -1.82 -10.76
N ARG A 67 22.10 -1.91 -9.45
CA ARG A 67 23.12 -2.29 -8.46
C ARG A 67 23.61 -3.73 -8.63
N ARG A 68 22.80 -4.62 -9.22
CA ARG A 68 23.15 -6.03 -9.48
C ARG A 68 23.72 -6.28 -10.86
N GLU A 69 23.30 -5.50 -11.85
CA GLU A 69 23.90 -5.53 -13.20
C GLU A 69 25.42 -5.29 -13.11
N ASN A 70 25.82 -4.31 -12.31
CA ASN A 70 27.24 -4.04 -11.99
C ASN A 70 27.98 -5.18 -11.27
N LYS A 71 27.28 -6.24 -10.81
CA LYS A 71 27.84 -7.37 -10.04
C LYS A 71 27.73 -8.72 -10.75
N ASN A 72 27.32 -8.77 -12.03
CA ASN A 72 27.21 -10.01 -12.83
C ASN A 72 26.38 -11.13 -12.18
N LYS A 73 25.40 -10.78 -11.32
CA LYS A 73 24.45 -11.72 -10.71
C LYS A 73 23.03 -11.23 -10.93
N THR A 74 22.48 -11.50 -12.10
CA THR A 74 21.12 -11.15 -12.51
C THR A 74 20.14 -12.25 -12.14
N MET A 75 19.70 -12.28 -10.88
CA MET A 75 18.51 -13.03 -10.50
C MET A 75 17.42 -12.05 -10.08
N PHE A 76 16.44 -11.85 -10.95
CA PHE A 76 15.31 -10.94 -10.76
C PHE A 76 14.54 -11.20 -9.45
N LEU A 77 14.30 -12.48 -9.17
CA LEU A 77 13.67 -12.95 -7.94
C LEU A 77 14.41 -12.48 -6.68
N TYR A 78 15.74 -12.39 -6.73
CA TYR A 78 16.53 -11.96 -5.58
C TYR A 78 16.42 -10.44 -5.33
N SER A 79 16.22 -9.63 -6.38
CA SER A 79 15.91 -8.19 -6.24
C SER A 79 14.51 -7.98 -5.65
N LEU A 80 13.51 -8.69 -6.16
CA LEU A 80 12.16 -8.64 -5.61
C LEU A 80 12.11 -9.09 -4.16
N PHE A 81 12.74 -10.22 -3.83
CA PHE A 81 12.79 -10.71 -2.46
C PHE A 81 13.46 -9.70 -1.53
N ARG A 82 14.53 -9.04 -1.97
CA ARG A 82 15.21 -8.00 -1.19
C ARG A 82 14.38 -6.73 -0.99
N MET A 83 13.44 -6.43 -1.88
CA MET A 83 12.50 -5.32 -1.73
C MET A 83 11.39 -5.66 -0.71
N PHE A 84 10.86 -6.88 -0.75
CA PHE A 84 9.67 -7.26 0.01
C PHE A 84 9.91 -8.06 1.30
N TRP A 85 11.11 -8.60 1.55
CA TRP A 85 11.35 -9.49 2.71
C TRP A 85 10.96 -8.87 4.05
N LYS A 86 11.21 -7.55 4.26
CA LYS A 86 10.83 -6.87 5.50
C LYS A 86 9.32 -6.89 5.71
N GLN A 87 8.55 -6.63 4.65
CA GLN A 87 7.09 -6.66 4.68
C GLN A 87 6.60 -8.08 4.97
N LEU A 88 7.20 -9.09 4.33
CA LEU A 88 6.88 -10.50 4.56
C LEU A 88 7.15 -10.93 6.02
N VAL A 89 8.27 -10.49 6.61
CA VAL A 89 8.60 -10.78 8.01
C VAL A 89 7.58 -10.15 8.97
N VAL A 90 7.22 -8.88 8.76
CA VAL A 90 6.22 -8.20 9.60
C VAL A 90 4.84 -8.86 9.49
N LEU A 91 4.43 -9.25 8.27
CA LEU A 91 3.19 -10.00 8.06
C LEU A 91 3.22 -11.36 8.76
N GLY A 92 4.34 -12.09 8.68
CA GLY A 92 4.53 -13.35 9.36
C GLY A 92 4.40 -13.22 10.88
N ILE A 93 5.06 -12.24 11.48
CA ILE A 93 4.96 -11.96 12.93
C ILE A 93 3.52 -11.63 13.33
N THR A 94 2.86 -10.75 12.56
CA THR A 94 1.48 -10.35 12.84
C THR A 94 0.54 -11.57 12.80
N LEU A 95 0.70 -12.45 11.80
CA LEU A 95 -0.08 -13.67 11.68
C LEU A 95 0.17 -14.63 12.86
N SER A 96 1.43 -14.81 13.26
CA SER A 96 1.78 -15.65 14.41
C SER A 96 1.17 -15.13 15.73
N VAL A 97 1.12 -13.81 15.92
CA VAL A 97 0.47 -13.20 17.09
C VAL A 97 -1.03 -13.43 17.08
N VAL A 98 -1.69 -13.28 15.93
CA VAL A 98 -3.14 -13.52 15.79
C VAL A 98 -3.49 -14.98 16.07
N GLU A 99 -2.70 -15.91 15.53
CA GLU A 99 -2.90 -17.34 15.77
C GLU A 99 -2.73 -17.67 17.25
N SER A 100 -1.67 -17.16 17.89
CA SER A 100 -1.40 -17.40 19.32
C SER A 100 -2.46 -16.81 20.25
N ALA A 101 -3.15 -15.74 19.83
CA ALA A 101 -4.24 -15.14 20.58
C ALA A 101 -5.60 -15.85 20.37
N SER A 102 -5.68 -16.73 19.36
CA SER A 102 -6.89 -17.48 19.02
C SER A 102 -6.90 -18.91 19.59
N VAL A 103 -5.79 -19.32 20.23
CA VAL A 103 -5.60 -20.59 20.96
C VAL A 103 -5.83 -20.36 22.45
#